data_AF-A0A5J5R746-F1
#
_entry.id   AF-A0A5J5R746-F1
#
_cell.length_a   1.000
_cell.length_b   1.000
_cell.length_c   1.000
_cell.angle_alpha   90.00
_cell.angle_beta   90.00
_cell.angle_gamma   90.00
#
_symmetry.space_group_name_H-M   'P 1'
#
loop_
_entity.id
_entity.type
_entity.pdbx_description
1 polymer ?
#
loop_
_entity_poly.entity_id
_entity_poly.type
_entity_poly.pdbx_seq_one_letter_code
_entity_poly.pdbx_strand_id
1 'polypeptide(L)'
;MQSSEESSDEERKMEHPLPKSWSIHTRPEIIAKYVIMERVGSGTYADVYRARRLSDNLIVALKEAHEYQSGFRKIEALQLVQNCPNIVVMHEYFWREDEDAVLVLEFLRTSLAAVIEEAKKKESGVPFGEVKRWMLQILRGIDACHRNMIVHRDLKPGNLLVSDDGVLKLADFGQARILMNMEPGFVADNDNQQWLGQYTGYPENISPSLDAAQEADDLPNRGYNKRVEEDMNKEEVFRQLVKVKAKQHAVDETDKASNINDPFKSSYSYEAEDGDDRKGSLTSCVGTRWFRAPELLYGSTGYGVEVDLWSLGCIFSELRTLKPLFPGVSDIDQLSKIIDIVGT
;
A
#
# COMPACT_ATOMS: atom_id res chain seq x y z
N MET A 1 -43.85 -29.44 55.05
CA MET A 1 -44.42 -28.63 53.95
C MET A 1 -43.49 -27.44 53.74
N GLN A 2 -42.47 -27.63 52.91
CA GLN A 2 -41.62 -26.56 52.38
C GLN A 2 -41.73 -26.69 50.87
N SER A 3 -42.35 -25.67 50.28
CA SER A 3 -42.68 -25.57 48.87
C SER A 3 -41.54 -24.91 48.10
N SER A 4 -40.98 -25.66 47.16
CA SER A 4 -40.61 -25.25 45.80
C SER A 4 -40.18 -23.78 45.57
N GLU A 5 -38.87 -23.55 45.49
CA GLU A 5 -38.27 -22.50 44.65
C GLU A 5 -37.45 -23.21 43.56
N GLU A 6 -38.07 -23.41 42.40
CA GLU A 6 -37.41 -23.88 41.17
C GLU A 6 -37.37 -22.72 40.16
N SER A 7 -36.15 -22.47 39.68
CA SER A 7 -35.73 -21.90 38.39
C SER A 7 -36.43 -20.65 37.83
N SER A 8 -35.71 -19.53 37.89
CA SER A 8 -35.84 -18.45 36.88
C SER A 8 -34.47 -17.84 36.57
N ASP A 9 -33.55 -18.66 36.07
CA ASP A 9 -32.22 -18.24 35.59
C ASP A 9 -32.00 -18.71 34.14
N GLU A 10 -32.96 -18.48 33.26
CA GLU A 10 -32.75 -18.63 31.81
C GLU A 10 -33.53 -17.55 31.05
N GLU A 11 -32.89 -16.40 30.84
CA GLU A 11 -32.97 -15.60 29.59
C GLU A 11 -32.16 -14.29 29.75
N ARG A 12 -30.85 -14.40 30.00
CA ARG A 12 -29.93 -13.38 29.46
C ARG A 12 -29.58 -13.80 28.05
N LYS A 13 -30.42 -13.37 27.09
CA LYS A 13 -30.01 -13.33 25.68
C LYS A 13 -28.66 -12.61 25.64
N MET A 14 -27.60 -13.35 25.31
CA MET A 14 -26.39 -12.76 24.78
C MET A 14 -26.81 -12.04 23.51
N GLU A 15 -27.07 -10.74 23.62
CA GLU A 15 -27.00 -9.86 22.47
C GLU A 15 -25.58 -9.98 21.92
N HIS A 16 -25.43 -10.79 20.88
CA HIS A 16 -24.31 -10.60 19.97
C HIS A 16 -24.37 -9.14 19.53
N PRO A 17 -23.28 -8.37 19.66
CA PRO A 17 -23.26 -7.02 19.09
C PRO A 17 -23.65 -7.17 17.62
N LEU A 18 -24.69 -6.42 17.21
CA LEU A 18 -25.08 -6.32 15.81
C LEU A 18 -23.80 -6.09 14.99
N PRO A 19 -23.57 -6.83 13.89
CA PRO A 19 -22.40 -6.59 13.05
C PRO A 19 -22.42 -5.11 12.66
N LYS A 20 -21.32 -4.39 12.95
CA LYS A 20 -21.13 -3.01 12.50
C LYS A 20 -21.51 -2.97 11.02
N SER A 21 -22.46 -2.09 10.71
CA SER A 21 -23.19 -2.00 9.45
C SER A 21 -22.31 -2.20 8.22
N TRP A 22 -22.85 -2.88 7.20
CA TRP A 22 -22.36 -2.94 5.82
C TRP A 22 -22.15 -1.54 5.19
N SER A 23 -21.11 -0.82 5.62
CA SER A 23 -21.06 0.65 5.56
C SER A 23 -20.98 1.19 4.13
N ILE A 24 -20.23 0.58 3.21
CA ILE A 24 -20.23 1.08 1.81
C ILE A 24 -21.51 0.75 1.03
N HIS A 25 -22.21 -0.34 1.37
CA HIS A 25 -23.33 -0.84 0.59
C HIS A 25 -24.66 -0.15 0.91
N THR A 26 -24.70 0.58 2.03
CA THR A 26 -25.92 1.23 2.52
C THR A 26 -25.86 2.75 2.47
N ARG A 27 -24.66 3.35 2.28
CA ARG A 27 -24.46 4.81 2.24
C ARG A 27 -25.02 5.43 0.96
N PRO A 28 -26.10 6.23 1.03
CA PRO A 28 -26.76 6.81 -0.15
C PRO A 28 -25.82 7.61 -1.05
N GLU A 29 -24.91 8.39 -0.46
CA GLU A 29 -23.93 9.21 -1.19
C GLU A 29 -22.93 8.38 -2.02
N ILE A 30 -22.70 7.12 -1.64
CA ILE A 30 -21.83 6.19 -2.37
C ILE A 30 -22.64 5.45 -3.43
N ILE A 31 -23.74 4.79 -3.04
CA ILE A 31 -24.52 3.94 -3.95
C ILE A 31 -25.25 4.74 -5.04
N ALA A 32 -25.52 6.03 -4.82
CA ALA A 32 -26.06 6.92 -5.85
C ALA A 32 -25.03 7.24 -6.95
N LYS A 33 -23.73 7.07 -6.69
CA LYS A 33 -22.63 7.37 -7.61
C LYS A 33 -21.93 6.12 -8.15
N TYR A 34 -21.97 5.00 -7.43
CA TYR A 34 -21.16 3.82 -7.70
C TYR A 34 -21.98 2.54 -7.67
N VAL A 35 -21.77 1.67 -8.67
CA VAL A 35 -22.19 0.27 -8.61
C VAL A 35 -21.05 -0.53 -7.99
N ILE A 36 -21.24 -0.94 -6.74
CA ILE A 36 -20.28 -1.77 -6.01
C ILE A 36 -20.33 -3.18 -6.56
N MET A 37 -19.17 -3.75 -6.87
CA MET A 37 -19.01 -5.06 -7.47
C MET A 37 -18.37 -6.01 -6.44
N GLU A 38 -17.44 -6.87 -6.86
CA GLU A 38 -16.78 -7.82 -5.99
C GLU A 38 -15.80 -7.19 -5.00
N ARG A 39 -15.66 -7.82 -3.83
CA ARG A 39 -14.60 -7.51 -2.87
C ARG A 39 -13.27 -8.05 -3.41
N VAL A 40 -12.29 -7.18 -3.55
CA VAL A 40 -10.96 -7.49 -4.10
C VAL A 40 -9.88 -7.68 -3.03
N GLY A 41 -10.11 -7.13 -1.84
CA GLY A 41 -9.23 -7.30 -0.68
C GLY A 41 -10.05 -7.18 0.59
N SER A 42 -9.66 -7.93 1.61
CA SER A 42 -10.24 -7.84 2.94
C SER A 42 -9.14 -7.90 3.98
N GLY A 43 -9.32 -7.15 5.05
CA GLY A 43 -8.30 -7.04 6.06
C GLY A 43 -8.74 -6.36 7.34
N THR A 44 -7.92 -6.52 8.37
CA THR A 44 -8.06 -5.95 9.71
C THR A 44 -8.18 -4.42 9.66
N TYR A 45 -7.43 -3.77 8.77
CA TYR A 45 -7.38 -2.31 8.67
C TYR A 45 -8.34 -1.74 7.61
N ALA A 46 -8.69 -2.54 6.60
CA ALA A 46 -9.53 -2.07 5.51
C ALA A 46 -10.07 -3.21 4.64
N ASP A 47 -11.27 -2.98 4.11
CA ASP A 47 -11.83 -3.74 3.00
C ASP A 47 -11.70 -2.94 1.69
N VAL A 48 -11.47 -3.64 0.57
CA VAL A 48 -11.35 -3.04 -0.76
C VAL A 48 -12.31 -3.72 -1.72
N TYR A 49 -13.13 -2.92 -2.40
CA TYR A 49 -14.11 -3.38 -3.37
C TYR A 49 -13.81 -2.78 -4.73
N ARG A 50 -14.03 -3.56 -5.78
CA ARG A 50 -14.12 -3.00 -7.12
C ARG A 50 -15.49 -2.34 -7.27
N ALA A 51 -15.54 -1.19 -7.92
CA ALA A 51 -16.79 -0.53 -8.26
C ALA A 51 -16.71 0.12 -9.64
N ARG A 52 -17.89 0.44 -10.18
CA ARG A 52 -18.04 1.22 -11.43
C ARG A 52 -18.74 2.53 -11.12
N ARG A 53 -18.11 3.65 -11.47
CA ARG A 53 -18.70 4.98 -11.37
C ARG A 53 -19.81 5.15 -12.40
N LEU A 54 -20.97 5.66 -11.97
CA LEU A 54 -22.16 5.75 -12.82
C LEU A 54 -22.07 6.88 -13.87
N SER A 55 -21.32 7.95 -13.59
CA SER A 55 -21.25 9.11 -14.48
C SER A 55 -20.51 8.84 -15.80
N ASP A 56 -19.52 7.95 -15.78
CA ASP A 56 -18.62 7.71 -16.93
C ASP A 56 -18.20 6.24 -17.11
N ASN A 57 -18.75 5.33 -16.31
CA ASN A 57 -18.38 3.91 -16.27
C ASN A 57 -16.93 3.62 -15.87
N LEU A 58 -16.22 4.58 -15.25
CA LEU A 58 -14.86 4.35 -14.77
C LEU A 58 -14.83 3.25 -13.69
N ILE A 59 -13.93 2.28 -13.85
CA ILE A 59 -13.66 1.25 -12.84
C ILE A 59 -12.74 1.84 -11.77
N VAL A 60 -13.15 1.73 -10.51
CA VAL A 60 -12.47 2.27 -9.34
C VAL A 60 -12.32 1.22 -8.24
N ALA A 61 -11.42 1.46 -7.30
CA ALA A 61 -11.31 0.72 -6.05
C ALA A 61 -11.90 1.56 -4.91
N LEU A 62 -12.94 1.05 -4.25
CA LEU A 62 -13.48 1.62 -3.02
C LEU A 62 -12.75 0.97 -1.85
N LYS A 63 -11.94 1.74 -1.13
CA LYS A 63 -11.23 1.27 0.07
C LYS A 63 -11.89 1.86 1.31
N GLU A 64 -12.53 1.00 2.09
CA GLU A 64 -13.15 1.31 3.38
C GLU A 64 -12.11 1.06 4.48
N ALA A 65 -11.71 2.11 5.21
CA ALA A 65 -10.75 2.03 6.29
C ALA A 65 -11.47 1.89 7.63
N HIS A 66 -11.19 0.80 8.35
CA HIS A 66 -11.81 0.46 9.64
C HIS A 66 -11.24 1.23 10.83
N GLU A 67 -10.20 2.04 10.60
CA GLU A 67 -9.55 2.87 11.60
C GLU A 67 -9.53 4.33 11.17
N TYR A 68 -10.21 5.17 11.96
CA TYR A 68 -10.37 6.62 11.71
C TYR A 68 -9.03 7.31 11.43
N GLN A 69 -8.03 7.10 12.30
CA GLN A 69 -6.72 7.75 12.16
C GLN A 69 -5.99 7.30 10.89
N SER A 70 -6.12 6.02 10.49
CA SER A 70 -5.55 5.50 9.26
C SER A 70 -6.18 6.16 8.02
N GLY A 71 -7.50 6.32 8.02
CA GLY A 71 -8.24 6.99 6.96
C GLY A 71 -7.81 8.45 6.77
N PHE A 72 -7.74 9.24 7.85
CA PHE A 72 -7.36 10.65 7.79
C PHE A 72 -5.93 10.85 7.27
N ARG A 73 -4.95 10.16 7.87
CA ARG A 73 -3.53 10.24 7.44
C ARG A 73 -3.37 9.89 5.97
N LYS A 74 -4.12 8.89 5.50
CA LYS A 74 -4.08 8.46 4.10
C LYS A 74 -4.63 9.51 3.14
N ILE A 75 -5.76 10.15 3.49
CA ILE A 75 -6.34 11.23 2.69
C ILE A 75 -5.36 12.40 2.61
N GLU A 76 -4.81 12.82 3.76
CA GLU A 76 -3.86 13.93 3.84
C GLU A 76 -2.59 13.67 3.01
N ALA A 77 -1.97 12.49 3.19
CA ALA A 77 -0.78 12.12 2.43
C ALA A 77 -1.04 12.11 0.92
N LEU A 78 -2.15 11.51 0.46
CA LEU A 78 -2.50 11.44 -0.96
C LEU A 78 -2.79 12.82 -1.58
N GLN A 79 -3.36 13.75 -0.80
CA GLN A 79 -3.60 15.13 -1.26
C GLN A 79 -2.28 15.89 -1.52
N LEU A 80 -1.26 15.68 -0.69
CA LEU A 80 0.05 16.34 -0.82
C LEU A 80 0.83 15.87 -2.07
N VAL A 81 0.58 14.64 -2.53
CA VAL A 81 1.37 14.01 -3.61
C VAL A 81 0.53 13.67 -4.86
N GLN A 82 -0.68 14.19 -4.96
CA GLN A 82 -1.66 13.89 -6.02
C GLN A 82 -1.16 14.08 -7.46
N ASN A 83 -0.14 14.91 -7.67
CA ASN A 83 0.42 15.20 -9.00
C ASN A 83 1.51 14.23 -9.44
N CYS A 84 1.90 13.26 -8.60
CA CYS A 84 2.93 12.29 -8.94
C CYS A 84 2.32 11.14 -9.78
N PRO A 85 2.82 10.88 -11.01
CA PRO A 85 2.28 9.82 -11.87
C PRO A 85 2.49 8.41 -11.30
N ASN A 86 3.48 8.26 -10.40
CA ASN A 86 3.84 6.99 -9.77
C ASN A 86 3.20 6.80 -8.39
N ILE A 87 2.11 7.53 -8.10
CA ILE A 87 1.27 7.33 -6.92
C ILE A 87 -0.16 7.04 -7.39
N VAL A 88 -0.88 6.20 -6.64
CA VAL A 88 -2.28 5.87 -6.91
C VAL A 88 -3.12 7.14 -6.85
N VAL A 89 -3.98 7.35 -7.86
CA VAL A 89 -4.85 8.51 -7.89
C VAL A 89 -6.02 8.29 -6.92
N MET A 90 -6.28 9.28 -6.06
CA MET A 90 -7.51 9.37 -5.27
C MET A 90 -8.49 10.28 -6.00
N HIS A 91 -9.59 9.71 -6.50
CA HIS A 91 -10.61 10.45 -7.23
C HIS A 91 -11.52 11.27 -6.31
N GLU A 92 -11.96 10.69 -5.20
CA GLU A 92 -12.72 11.34 -4.14
C GLU A 92 -12.63 10.52 -2.84
N TYR A 93 -13.16 11.05 -1.75
CA TYR A 93 -13.30 10.33 -0.49
C TYR A 93 -14.62 10.69 0.19
N PHE A 94 -15.15 9.78 1.00
CA PHE A 94 -16.33 9.95 1.83
C PHE A 94 -15.94 9.79 3.28
N TRP A 95 -16.34 10.74 4.11
CA TRP A 95 -15.92 10.82 5.50
C TRP A 95 -17.06 11.36 6.38
N ARG A 96 -17.27 10.74 7.54
CA ARG A 96 -18.14 11.22 8.63
C ARG A 96 -17.49 10.86 9.96
N GLU A 97 -17.74 11.65 11.00
CA GLU A 97 -17.09 11.48 12.32
C GLU A 97 -17.35 10.09 12.96
N ASP A 98 -18.50 9.47 12.67
CA ASP A 98 -18.92 8.18 13.24
C ASP A 98 -18.89 7.00 12.25
N GLU A 99 -18.30 7.17 11.06
CA GLU A 99 -18.27 6.14 10.02
C GLU A 99 -16.85 5.89 9.49
N ASP A 100 -16.64 4.69 8.96
CA ASP A 100 -15.41 4.34 8.27
C ASP A 100 -15.18 5.27 7.05
N ALA A 101 -13.93 5.69 6.90
CA ALA A 101 -13.50 6.48 5.75
C ALA A 101 -13.55 5.63 4.49
N VAL A 102 -14.12 6.15 3.40
CA VAL A 102 -14.14 5.44 2.12
C VAL A 102 -13.41 6.26 1.08
N LEU A 103 -12.31 5.71 0.58
CA LEU A 103 -11.51 6.33 -0.48
C LEU A 103 -11.89 5.73 -1.83
N VAL A 104 -12.13 6.57 -2.82
CA VAL A 104 -12.30 6.16 -4.22
C VAL A 104 -10.96 6.31 -4.92
N LEU A 105 -10.31 5.19 -5.18
CA LEU A 105 -8.98 5.11 -5.76
C LEU A 105 -9.03 4.61 -7.21
N GLU A 106 -8.02 4.97 -7.98
CA GLU A 106 -7.75 4.36 -9.28
C GLU A 106 -7.65 2.83 -9.14
N PHE A 107 -8.36 2.11 -10.00
CA PHE A 107 -8.31 0.65 -10.00
C PHE A 107 -7.15 0.16 -10.87
N LEU A 108 -6.18 -0.53 -10.25
CA LEU A 108 -5.01 -1.09 -10.93
C LEU A 108 -5.08 -2.61 -10.99
N ARG A 109 -4.79 -3.18 -12.15
CA ARG A 109 -5.05 -4.60 -12.45
C ARG A 109 -4.21 -5.55 -11.61
N THR A 110 -2.90 -5.31 -11.51
CA THR A 110 -1.97 -6.22 -10.84
C THR A 110 -1.15 -5.52 -9.76
N SER A 111 -0.36 -6.29 -9.01
CA SER A 111 0.66 -5.83 -8.07
C SER A 111 1.97 -6.55 -8.36
N LEU A 112 3.10 -5.99 -7.93
CA LEU A 112 4.39 -6.68 -8.09
C LEU A 112 4.44 -8.02 -7.36
N ALA A 113 3.71 -8.18 -6.24
CA ALA A 113 3.57 -9.48 -5.59
C ALA A 113 2.94 -10.53 -6.53
N ALA A 114 1.84 -10.18 -7.20
CA ALA A 114 1.19 -11.08 -8.15
C ALA A 114 2.09 -11.37 -9.37
N VAL A 115 2.90 -10.39 -9.81
CA VAL A 115 3.90 -10.59 -10.87
C VAL A 115 4.99 -11.57 -10.45
N ILE A 116 5.52 -11.44 -9.22
CA ILE A 116 6.52 -12.36 -8.67
C ILE A 116 5.96 -13.79 -8.60
N GLU A 117 4.74 -13.96 -8.09
CA GLU A 117 4.08 -15.26 -8.01
C GLU A 117 3.86 -15.91 -9.38
N GLU A 118 3.48 -15.12 -10.38
CA GLU A 118 3.31 -15.61 -11.75
C GLU A 118 4.65 -15.99 -12.38
N ALA A 119 5.70 -15.19 -12.16
CA ALA A 119 7.04 -15.48 -12.63
C ALA A 119 7.62 -16.76 -12.00
N LYS A 120 7.32 -17.03 -10.73
CA LYS A 120 7.67 -18.28 -10.03
C LYS A 120 7.00 -19.48 -10.70
N LYS A 121 5.68 -19.43 -10.93
CA LYS A 121 4.92 -20.53 -11.54
C LYS A 121 5.40 -20.88 -12.94
N LYS A 122 5.84 -19.88 -13.69
CA LYS A 122 6.36 -20.04 -15.06
C LYS A 122 7.84 -20.38 -15.12
N GLU A 123 8.54 -20.36 -13.99
CA GLU A 123 10.01 -20.51 -13.90
C GLU A 123 10.77 -19.56 -14.85
N SER A 124 10.15 -18.43 -15.19
CA SER A 124 10.63 -17.52 -16.24
C SER A 124 11.43 -16.34 -15.70
N GLY A 125 11.34 -16.07 -14.39
CA GLY A 125 11.91 -14.86 -13.80
C GLY A 125 11.17 -13.58 -14.22
N VAL A 126 11.56 -12.44 -13.65
CA VAL A 126 11.16 -11.12 -14.17
C VAL A 126 12.27 -10.62 -15.10
N PRO A 127 11.94 -10.17 -16.33
CA PRO A 127 12.93 -9.57 -17.23
C PRO A 127 13.64 -8.38 -16.59
N PHE A 128 14.95 -8.29 -16.77
CA PHE A 128 15.76 -7.24 -16.13
C PHE A 128 15.33 -5.82 -16.52
N GLY A 129 14.91 -5.63 -17.77
CA GLY A 129 14.38 -4.36 -18.26
C GLY A 129 13.10 -3.90 -17.53
N GLU A 130 12.21 -4.84 -17.20
CA GLU A 130 11.01 -4.56 -16.41
C GLU A 130 11.36 -4.18 -14.97
N VAL A 131 12.26 -4.94 -14.33
CA VAL A 131 12.76 -4.60 -12.98
C VAL A 131 13.34 -3.19 -12.97
N LYS A 132 14.21 -2.86 -13.93
CA LYS A 132 14.79 -1.51 -14.03
C LYS A 132 13.70 -0.44 -14.20
N ARG A 133 12.72 -0.67 -15.07
CA ARG A 133 11.61 0.27 -15.32
C ARG A 133 10.78 0.49 -14.06
N TRP A 134 10.44 -0.57 -13.34
CA TRP A 134 9.67 -0.47 -12.09
C TRP A 134 10.45 0.19 -10.97
N MET A 135 11.73 -0.13 -10.79
CA MET A 135 12.57 0.52 -9.78
C MET A 135 12.68 2.03 -9.99
N LEU A 136 12.84 2.48 -11.25
CA LEU A 136 12.83 3.92 -11.59
C LEU A 136 11.50 4.59 -11.22
N GLN A 137 10.37 3.91 -11.45
CA GLN A 137 9.05 4.42 -11.13
C GLN A 137 8.78 4.44 -9.62
N ILE A 138 9.21 3.41 -8.89
CA ILE A 138 9.14 3.37 -7.43
C ILE A 138 9.93 4.55 -6.85
N LEU A 139 11.17 4.75 -7.30
CA LEU A 139 12.01 5.86 -6.86
C LEU A 139 11.37 7.23 -7.10
N ARG A 140 10.71 7.43 -8.25
CA ARG A 140 9.96 8.68 -8.54
C ARG A 140 8.79 8.88 -7.57
N GLY A 141 8.05 7.83 -7.25
CA GLY A 141 6.96 7.89 -6.26
C GLY A 141 7.49 8.22 -4.86
N ILE A 142 8.56 7.55 -4.44
CA ILE A 142 9.19 7.74 -3.13
C ILE A 142 9.80 9.12 -2.99
N ASP A 143 10.49 9.61 -4.02
CA ASP A 143 11.05 10.96 -4.07
C ASP A 143 9.96 12.04 -3.92
N ALA A 144 8.78 11.84 -4.54
CA ALA A 144 7.64 12.72 -4.33
C ALA A 144 7.11 12.68 -2.88
N CYS A 145 7.05 11.51 -2.25
CA CYS A 145 6.68 11.38 -0.83
C CYS A 145 7.70 12.06 0.08
N HIS A 146 8.98 11.76 -0.09
CA HIS A 146 10.07 12.24 0.78
C HIS A 146 10.25 13.75 0.71
N ARG A 147 10.08 14.38 -0.47
CA ARG A 147 10.06 15.86 -0.58
C ARG A 147 8.90 16.53 0.17
N ASN A 148 7.83 15.79 0.46
CA ASN A 148 6.70 16.24 1.26
C ASN A 148 6.76 15.70 2.69
N MET A 149 7.93 15.21 3.14
CA MET A 149 8.14 14.63 4.47
C MET A 149 7.20 13.45 4.79
N ILE A 150 6.72 12.75 3.77
CA ILE A 150 5.89 11.55 3.92
C ILE A 150 6.79 10.33 3.94
N VAL A 151 6.79 9.59 5.05
CA VAL A 151 7.38 8.25 5.15
C VAL A 151 6.27 7.22 4.96
N HIS A 152 6.42 6.30 4.01
CA HIS A 152 5.37 5.33 3.68
C HIS A 152 5.25 4.21 4.73
N ARG A 153 6.38 3.68 5.23
CA ARG A 153 6.49 2.68 6.32
C ARG A 153 5.83 1.31 6.07
N ASP A 154 5.36 1.03 4.86
CA ASP A 154 4.76 -0.26 4.49
C ASP A 154 5.00 -0.56 3.00
N LEU A 155 6.21 -0.28 2.51
CA LEU A 155 6.60 -0.63 1.15
C LEU A 155 6.86 -2.12 1.04
N LYS A 156 6.15 -2.75 0.11
CA LYS A 156 6.24 -4.18 -0.21
C LYS A 156 5.65 -4.43 -1.60
N PRO A 157 5.97 -5.56 -2.27
CA PRO A 157 5.46 -5.84 -3.60
C PRO A 157 3.93 -5.82 -3.72
N GLY A 158 3.19 -6.09 -2.64
CA GLY A 158 1.73 -6.01 -2.58
C GLY A 158 1.17 -4.58 -2.73
N ASN A 159 1.93 -3.58 -2.25
CA ASN A 159 1.56 -2.16 -2.27
C ASN A 159 2.10 -1.41 -3.51
N LEU A 160 2.76 -2.13 -4.42
CA LEU A 160 3.29 -1.62 -5.68
C LEU A 160 2.40 -2.12 -6.82
N LEU A 161 1.45 -1.28 -7.23
CA LEU A 161 0.42 -1.64 -8.20
C LEU A 161 0.87 -1.28 -9.61
N VAL A 162 0.43 -2.06 -10.60
CA VAL A 162 0.80 -1.85 -12.01
C VAL A 162 -0.45 -1.79 -12.88
N SER A 163 -0.51 -0.77 -13.73
CA SER A 163 -1.57 -0.54 -14.72
C SER A 163 -1.39 -1.39 -15.98
N ASP A 164 -2.40 -1.38 -16.86
CA ASP A 164 -2.39 -2.17 -18.10
C ASP A 164 -1.33 -1.69 -19.11
N ASP A 165 -0.92 -0.43 -19.04
CA ASP A 165 0.17 0.18 -19.82
C ASP A 165 1.55 0.07 -19.15
N GLY A 166 1.65 -0.65 -18.02
CA GLY A 166 2.93 -0.93 -17.35
C GLY A 166 3.45 0.20 -16.45
N VAL A 167 2.62 1.20 -16.15
CA VAL A 167 2.93 2.26 -15.19
C VAL A 167 2.78 1.71 -13.77
N LEU A 168 3.81 1.91 -12.95
CA LEU A 168 3.81 1.51 -11.55
C LEU A 168 3.35 2.67 -10.67
N LYS A 169 2.48 2.35 -9.71
CA LYS A 169 1.94 3.30 -8.73
C LYS A 169 2.07 2.78 -7.31
N LEU A 170 2.63 3.61 -6.43
CA LEU A 170 2.62 3.38 -4.99
C LEU A 170 1.20 3.46 -4.46
N ALA A 171 0.82 2.49 -3.65
CA ALA A 171 -0.47 2.42 -3.00
C ALA A 171 -0.32 2.17 -1.49
N ASP A 172 -1.40 2.45 -0.79
CA ASP A 172 -1.59 2.18 0.63
C ASP A 172 -0.78 2.99 1.65
N PHE A 173 -1.17 4.27 1.77
CA PHE A 173 -0.65 5.21 2.77
C PHE A 173 -1.29 5.07 4.16
N GLY A 174 -1.98 3.96 4.47
CA GLY A 174 -2.65 3.79 5.77
C GLY A 174 -1.68 3.78 6.97
N GLN A 175 -0.44 3.33 6.73
CA GLN A 175 0.65 3.38 7.70
C GLN A 175 1.59 4.57 7.50
N ALA A 176 1.31 5.48 6.56
CA ALA A 176 2.18 6.62 6.34
C ALA A 176 2.19 7.58 7.54
N ARG A 177 3.27 8.36 7.65
CA ARG A 177 3.38 9.49 8.57
C ARG A 177 3.94 10.69 7.82
N ILE A 178 3.39 11.86 8.11
CA ILE A 178 3.95 13.15 7.69
C ILE A 178 4.79 13.64 8.85
N LEU A 179 6.10 13.75 8.65
CA LEU A 179 7.02 14.22 9.68
C LEU A 179 6.92 15.74 9.79
N MET A 180 5.97 16.22 10.60
CA MET A 180 5.88 17.63 10.97
C MET A 180 6.66 17.86 12.27
N ASN A 181 7.58 18.82 12.26
CA ASN A 181 8.31 19.29 13.46
C ASN A 181 9.14 18.24 14.22
N MET A 182 9.98 17.46 13.53
CA MET A 182 11.21 17.04 14.21
C MET A 182 12.06 18.30 14.37
N GLU A 183 12.17 18.81 15.60
CA GLU A 183 13.29 19.68 15.96
C GLU A 183 14.56 19.04 15.40
N PRO A 184 15.50 19.80 14.79
CA PRO A 184 16.73 19.26 14.23
C PRO A 184 17.62 18.76 15.38
N GLY A 185 17.30 17.60 15.94
CA GLY A 185 18.04 16.89 16.98
C GLY A 185 19.21 16.09 16.43
N PHE A 186 19.48 16.18 15.13
CA PHE A 186 20.68 15.64 14.51
C PHE A 186 21.58 16.79 14.07
N VAL A 187 22.33 17.36 15.02
CA VAL A 187 23.60 17.98 14.68
C VAL A 187 24.52 16.83 14.32
N ALA A 188 24.57 16.48 13.03
CA ALA A 188 25.74 15.79 12.51
C ALA A 188 26.93 16.67 12.92
N ASP A 189 27.88 16.11 13.66
CA ASP A 189 29.11 16.80 14.03
C ASP A 189 29.65 17.57 12.81
N ASN A 190 29.90 18.85 13.05
CA ASN A 190 30.25 19.88 12.07
C ASN A 190 31.56 19.57 11.34
N ASP A 191 31.54 18.69 10.36
CA ASP A 191 32.66 18.53 9.42
C ASP A 191 32.25 18.33 7.95
N ASN A 192 31.02 18.67 7.56
CA ASN A 192 30.66 18.73 6.13
C ASN A 192 29.59 19.77 5.77
N GLN A 193 29.68 20.98 6.34
CA GLN A 193 29.00 22.16 5.79
C GLN A 193 29.66 22.60 4.47
N GLN A 194 29.51 21.80 3.40
CA GLN A 194 29.85 22.27 2.05
C GLN A 194 29.01 21.68 0.91
N TRP A 195 27.88 21.00 1.21
CA TRP A 195 27.08 20.31 0.18
C TRP A 195 25.62 20.76 0.00
N LEU A 196 25.22 21.92 0.53
CA LEU A 196 23.86 22.47 0.37
C LEU A 196 23.81 23.90 -0.20
N GLY A 197 24.83 24.31 -0.97
CA GLY A 197 24.95 25.68 -1.50
C GLY A 197 25.20 25.85 -3.00
N GLN A 198 25.26 24.80 -3.83
CA GLN A 198 25.73 24.96 -5.23
C GLN A 198 25.00 24.16 -6.32
N TYR A 199 23.74 23.76 -6.13
CA TYR A 199 22.91 23.27 -7.25
C TYR A 199 21.84 24.31 -7.64
N THR A 200 22.30 25.50 -8.04
CA THR A 200 21.53 26.41 -8.91
C THR A 200 22.31 26.55 -10.21
N GLY A 201 21.92 25.78 -11.22
CA GLY A 201 22.52 25.88 -12.55
C GLY A 201 22.50 24.57 -13.34
N TYR A 202 21.35 24.27 -13.95
CA TYR A 202 21.37 23.48 -15.19
C TYR A 202 20.84 24.37 -16.32
N PRO A 203 21.56 24.47 -17.45
CA PRO A 203 21.25 25.40 -18.52
C PRO A 203 20.00 24.97 -19.28
N GLU A 204 19.05 25.91 -19.43
CA GLU A 204 18.04 25.89 -20.47
C GLU A 204 18.73 25.94 -21.84
N ASN A 205 18.38 25.00 -22.73
CA ASN A 205 18.42 25.04 -24.20
C ASN A 205 18.88 23.71 -24.81
N ILE A 206 17.93 22.79 -25.00
CA ILE A 206 17.98 21.86 -26.14
C ILE A 206 16.55 21.69 -26.66
N SER A 207 16.19 22.50 -27.65
CA SER A 207 15.04 22.28 -28.52
C SER A 207 15.39 21.22 -29.58
N PRO A 208 14.55 20.21 -29.82
CA PRO A 208 14.55 19.51 -31.09
C PRO A 208 13.44 20.09 -31.97
N SER A 209 13.84 20.90 -32.95
CA SER A 209 13.10 21.07 -34.19
C SER A 209 13.27 19.81 -35.04
N LEU A 210 12.20 19.30 -35.66
CA LEU A 210 12.24 18.86 -37.05
C LEU A 210 10.85 18.53 -37.59
N ASP A 211 10.72 18.85 -38.86
CA ASP A 211 9.54 19.03 -39.67
C ASP A 211 8.79 17.75 -40.06
N ALA A 212 7.59 18.02 -40.58
CA ALA A 212 6.66 17.12 -41.23
C ALA A 212 7.29 16.14 -42.24
N ALA A 213 6.76 14.91 -42.22
CA ALA A 213 6.60 14.12 -43.44
C ALA A 213 5.22 13.45 -43.38
N GLN A 214 4.36 13.87 -44.30
CA GLN A 214 3.14 13.17 -44.68
C GLN A 214 3.53 11.89 -45.41
N GLU A 215 2.90 10.77 -45.07
CA GLU A 215 2.65 9.70 -46.04
C GLU A 215 1.42 8.91 -45.57
N ALA A 216 0.38 9.00 -46.38
CA ALA A 216 -0.80 8.16 -46.33
C ALA A 216 -0.51 6.90 -47.14
N ASP A 217 -0.93 5.74 -46.65
CA ASP A 217 -1.20 4.61 -47.55
C ASP A 217 -2.22 3.63 -46.94
N ASP A 218 -3.03 3.11 -47.86
CA ASP A 218 -4.29 2.41 -47.70
C ASP A 218 -4.19 1.02 -47.04
N LEU A 219 -5.20 0.66 -46.23
CA LEU A 219 -5.47 -0.72 -45.80
C LEU A 219 -6.91 -1.11 -46.16
N PRO A 220 -7.14 -2.28 -46.82
CA PRO A 220 -8.46 -2.67 -47.23
C PRO A 220 -9.27 -3.26 -46.06
N ASN A 221 -10.53 -2.85 -46.05
CA ASN A 221 -11.62 -3.33 -45.23
C ASN A 221 -11.75 -4.87 -45.26
N ARG A 222 -11.67 -5.54 -44.10
CA ARG A 222 -12.15 -6.92 -43.96
C ARG A 222 -12.73 -7.20 -42.58
N GLY A 223 -14.05 -7.14 -42.50
CA GLY A 223 -14.88 -8.17 -41.87
C GLY A 223 -14.87 -8.24 -40.34
N TYR A 224 -15.85 -7.56 -39.74
CA TYR A 224 -16.42 -7.87 -38.43
C TYR A 224 -16.73 -9.36 -38.27
N ASN A 225 -16.15 -10.00 -37.24
CA ASN A 225 -16.80 -10.85 -36.24
C ASN A 225 -15.75 -11.60 -35.39
N LYS A 226 -15.22 -10.91 -34.37
CA LYS A 226 -14.41 -11.53 -33.31
C LYS A 226 -14.35 -10.63 -32.06
N ARG A 227 -15.50 -10.41 -31.40
CA ARG A 227 -15.59 -9.53 -30.21
C ARG A 227 -16.22 -10.18 -28.97
N VAL A 228 -16.44 -11.49 -28.96
CA VAL A 228 -17.09 -12.16 -27.81
C VAL A 228 -16.16 -13.17 -27.11
N GLU A 229 -15.25 -13.82 -27.84
CA GLU A 229 -14.33 -14.81 -27.24
C GLU A 229 -13.09 -14.18 -26.56
N GLU A 230 -12.60 -13.04 -27.04
CA GLU A 230 -11.43 -12.37 -26.45
C GLU A 230 -11.75 -11.66 -25.11
N ASP A 231 -12.98 -11.19 -24.94
CA ASP A 231 -13.40 -10.50 -23.71
C ASP A 231 -13.69 -11.48 -22.55
N MET A 232 -14.21 -12.68 -22.85
CA MET A 232 -14.37 -13.73 -21.82
C MET A 232 -13.04 -14.19 -21.23
N ASN A 233 -11.96 -14.19 -22.02
CA ASN A 233 -10.63 -14.56 -21.55
C ASN A 233 -10.03 -13.46 -20.64
N LYS A 234 -10.25 -12.18 -20.96
CA LYS A 234 -9.77 -11.05 -20.15
C LYS A 234 -10.44 -10.97 -18.78
N GLU A 235 -11.74 -11.23 -18.71
CA GLU A 235 -12.49 -11.21 -17.45
C GLU A 235 -12.10 -12.39 -16.54
N GLU A 236 -11.83 -13.58 -17.10
CA GLU A 236 -11.37 -14.72 -16.33
C GLU A 236 -9.94 -14.53 -15.80
N VAL A 237 -9.01 -14.06 -16.65
CA VAL A 237 -7.65 -13.67 -16.22
C VAL A 237 -7.72 -12.61 -15.13
N PHE A 238 -8.63 -11.64 -15.27
CA PHE A 238 -8.86 -10.62 -14.26
C PHE A 238 -9.32 -11.20 -12.92
N ARG A 239 -10.33 -12.07 -12.92
CA ARG A 239 -10.79 -12.75 -11.69
C ARG A 239 -9.68 -13.56 -11.02
N GLN A 240 -8.79 -14.17 -11.80
CA GLN A 240 -7.64 -14.88 -11.25
C GLN A 240 -6.66 -13.92 -10.56
N LEU A 241 -6.37 -12.76 -11.16
CA LEU A 241 -5.52 -11.73 -10.55
C LEU A 241 -6.12 -11.16 -9.27
N VAL A 242 -7.43 -10.90 -9.24
CA VAL A 242 -8.13 -10.47 -8.02
C VAL A 242 -8.03 -11.52 -6.92
N LYS A 243 -8.21 -12.81 -7.24
CA LYS A 243 -8.05 -13.91 -6.27
C LYS A 243 -6.62 -13.98 -5.72
N VAL A 244 -5.60 -13.75 -6.56
CA VAL A 244 -4.19 -13.71 -6.12
C VAL A 244 -3.95 -12.52 -5.18
N LYS A 245 -4.46 -11.33 -5.54
CA LYS A 245 -4.37 -10.14 -4.68
C LYS A 245 -5.02 -10.36 -3.31
N ALA A 246 -6.22 -10.92 -3.27
CA ALA A 246 -6.93 -11.21 -2.02
C ALA A 246 -6.15 -12.21 -1.14
N LYS A 247 -5.59 -13.27 -1.73
CA LYS A 247 -4.75 -14.23 -1.00
C LYS A 247 -3.48 -13.59 -0.45
N GLN A 248 -2.80 -12.75 -1.23
CA GLN A 248 -1.60 -12.06 -0.78
C GLN A 248 -1.91 -11.09 0.37
N HIS A 249 -3.00 -10.34 0.27
CA HIS A 249 -3.43 -9.43 1.33
C HIS A 249 -3.62 -10.17 2.65
N ALA A 250 -4.23 -11.37 2.63
CA ALA A 250 -4.41 -12.20 3.81
C ALA A 250 -3.09 -12.73 4.43
N VAL A 251 -2.09 -13.09 3.60
CA VAL A 251 -0.76 -13.50 4.08
C VAL A 251 -0.08 -12.34 4.80
N ASP A 252 -0.10 -11.15 4.17
CA ASP A 252 0.51 -9.95 4.72
C ASP A 252 -0.10 -9.52 6.08
N GLU A 253 -1.38 -9.80 6.32
CA GLU A 253 -2.04 -9.53 7.60
C GLU A 253 -1.58 -10.46 8.72
N THR A 254 -1.39 -11.74 8.40
CA THR A 254 -0.90 -12.73 9.35
C THR A 254 0.48 -12.34 9.89
N ASP A 255 1.33 -11.78 9.01
CA ASP A 255 2.66 -11.30 9.38
C ASP A 255 2.63 -10.03 10.25
N LYS A 256 1.59 -9.20 10.13
CA LYS A 256 1.36 -8.05 11.03
C LYS A 256 0.88 -8.50 12.41
N ALA A 257 0.13 -9.61 12.49
CA ALA A 257 -0.50 -10.12 13.72
C ALA A 257 0.36 -11.10 14.54
N SER A 258 1.44 -11.66 14.01
CA SER A 258 2.20 -12.74 14.68
C SER A 258 2.98 -12.32 15.94
N ASN A 259 2.94 -11.04 16.34
CA ASN A 259 3.54 -10.54 17.59
C ASN A 259 2.62 -10.71 18.84
N ILE A 260 1.55 -11.51 18.79
CA ILE A 260 0.66 -11.72 19.95
C ILE A 260 1.27 -12.67 21.01
N ASN A 261 2.25 -13.50 20.65
CA ASN A 261 2.86 -14.50 21.56
C ASN A 261 4.35 -14.24 21.87
N ASP A 262 4.84 -12.99 21.82
CA ASP A 262 6.20 -12.67 22.25
C ASP A 262 6.28 -12.62 23.80
N PRO A 263 7.05 -13.52 24.46
CA PRO A 263 7.24 -13.51 25.92
C PRO A 263 7.83 -12.21 26.48
N PHE A 264 8.43 -11.37 25.62
CA PHE A 264 9.08 -10.11 26.00
C PHE A 264 8.24 -8.86 25.72
N LYS A 265 6.97 -9.03 25.29
CA LYS A 265 6.05 -7.90 25.02
C LYS A 265 5.84 -6.97 26.23
N SER A 266 6.07 -7.45 27.46
CA SER A 266 5.99 -6.62 28.68
C SER A 266 7.24 -5.78 28.95
N SER A 267 8.34 -5.99 28.21
CA SER A 267 9.63 -5.31 28.44
C SER A 267 9.89 -4.13 27.52
N TYR A 268 9.16 -4.01 26.39
CA TYR A 268 9.36 -2.97 25.38
C TYR A 268 8.02 -2.36 24.97
N SER A 269 7.83 -1.06 25.22
CA SER A 269 6.65 -0.34 24.74
C SER A 269 6.84 0.06 23.28
N TYR A 270 6.20 -0.67 22.36
CA TYR A 270 6.13 -0.33 20.93
C TYR A 270 5.18 0.84 20.63
N GLU A 271 4.37 1.22 21.60
CA GLU A 271 3.34 2.24 21.50
C GLU A 271 3.97 3.61 21.85
N ALA A 272 4.11 4.50 20.87
CA ALA A 272 3.94 5.90 21.19
C ALA A 272 2.44 6.08 21.45
N GLU A 273 2.04 6.67 22.58
CA GLU A 273 0.63 7.02 22.80
C GLU A 273 0.19 7.87 21.59
N ASP A 274 -0.70 7.33 20.75
CA ASP A 274 -1.16 7.91 19.46
C ASP A 274 -2.07 9.15 19.69
N GLY A 275 -1.74 9.96 20.71
CA GLY A 275 -2.45 11.15 21.17
C GLY A 275 -1.57 12.32 21.60
N ASP A 276 -0.23 12.23 21.51
CA ASP A 276 0.66 13.38 21.72
C ASP A 276 1.73 13.49 20.62
N ASP A 277 1.29 13.91 19.43
CA ASP A 277 2.16 14.31 18.29
C ASP A 277 3.20 15.40 18.67
N ARG A 278 3.09 16.00 19.86
CA ARG A 278 4.03 17.02 20.38
C ARG A 278 5.39 16.46 20.80
N LYS A 279 5.57 15.14 20.89
CA LYS A 279 6.86 14.54 21.31
C LYS A 279 7.67 13.87 20.20
N GLY A 280 7.22 13.90 18.94
CA GLY A 280 7.99 13.42 17.78
C GLY A 280 8.32 11.91 17.78
N SER A 281 7.70 11.12 18.66
CA SER A 281 7.97 9.69 18.81
C SER A 281 7.07 8.88 17.87
N LEU A 282 7.66 8.13 16.92
CA LEU A 282 6.91 7.35 15.95
C LEU A 282 6.82 5.87 16.35
N THR A 283 5.64 5.24 16.17
CA THR A 283 5.42 3.80 16.42
C THR A 283 6.31 2.93 15.52
N SER A 284 7.01 1.96 16.10
CA SER A 284 8.00 1.12 15.40
C SER A 284 7.44 -0.21 14.86
N CYS A 285 6.37 -0.75 15.47
CA CYS A 285 5.71 -1.98 15.03
C CYS A 285 4.77 -1.74 13.82
N VAL A 286 5.33 -1.35 12.68
CA VAL A 286 4.58 -1.00 11.46
C VAL A 286 5.08 -1.76 10.23
N GLY A 287 4.20 -1.94 9.23
CA GLY A 287 4.52 -2.59 7.95
C GLY A 287 4.66 -4.13 8.00
N THR A 288 4.84 -4.77 6.85
CA THR A 288 5.12 -6.22 6.76
C THR A 288 6.59 -6.51 7.15
N ARG A 289 6.79 -7.43 8.10
CA ARG A 289 8.09 -7.71 8.76
C ARG A 289 9.27 -7.89 7.81
N TRP A 290 9.06 -8.61 6.70
CA TRP A 290 10.13 -8.94 5.75
C TRP A 290 10.79 -7.74 5.06
N PHE A 291 10.14 -6.58 5.10
CA PHE A 291 10.60 -5.33 4.47
C PHE A 291 10.94 -4.24 5.50
N ARG A 292 10.82 -4.52 6.80
CA ARG A 292 11.10 -3.54 7.86
C ARG A 292 12.60 -3.28 7.98
N ALA A 293 12.94 -2.01 8.16
CA ALA A 293 14.30 -1.57 8.46
C ALA A 293 14.74 -2.03 9.87
N PRO A 294 16.04 -2.28 10.11
CA PRO A 294 16.55 -2.76 11.40
C PRO A 294 16.14 -1.86 12.57
N GLU A 295 16.19 -0.54 12.40
CA GLU A 295 15.81 0.46 13.40
C GLU A 295 14.34 0.32 13.85
N LEU A 296 13.44 -0.09 12.96
CA LEU A 296 12.04 -0.38 13.30
C LEU A 296 11.93 -1.68 14.10
N LEU A 297 12.77 -2.68 13.82
CA LEU A 297 12.79 -3.97 14.53
C LEU A 297 13.37 -3.84 15.94
N TYR A 298 14.32 -2.93 16.17
CA TYR A 298 14.85 -2.60 17.50
C TYR A 298 13.95 -1.64 18.29
N GLY A 299 12.84 -1.17 17.70
CA GLY A 299 11.89 -0.31 18.39
C GLY A 299 12.25 1.18 18.40
N SER A 300 13.15 1.64 17.52
CA SER A 300 13.49 3.07 17.43
C SER A 300 12.25 3.90 17.10
N THR A 301 12.10 5.04 17.76
CA THR A 301 11.03 6.00 17.51
C THR A 301 11.51 7.25 16.77
N GLY A 302 12.83 7.40 16.61
CA GLY A 302 13.48 8.48 15.87
C GLY A 302 14.05 7.96 14.55
N TYR A 303 13.16 7.63 13.61
CA TYR A 303 13.52 7.21 12.26
C TYR A 303 12.94 8.18 11.23
N GLY A 304 13.60 8.28 10.09
CA GLY A 304 13.23 9.17 8.99
C GLY A 304 12.75 8.44 7.74
N VAL A 305 12.97 9.10 6.60
CA VAL A 305 12.59 8.64 5.26
C VAL A 305 13.40 7.43 4.79
N GLU A 306 14.56 7.18 5.41
CA GLU A 306 15.49 6.10 5.09
C GLU A 306 14.91 4.69 5.28
N VAL A 307 13.91 4.52 6.15
CA VAL A 307 13.24 3.22 6.35
C VAL A 307 12.61 2.70 5.05
N ASP A 308 12.10 3.61 4.21
CA ASP A 308 11.51 3.26 2.91
C ASP A 308 12.58 2.79 1.91
N LEU A 309 13.79 3.33 1.99
CA LEU A 309 14.92 2.93 1.14
C LEU A 309 15.43 1.52 1.50
N TRP A 310 15.38 1.16 2.78
CA TRP A 310 15.63 -0.22 3.20
C TRP A 310 14.63 -1.18 2.57
N SER A 311 13.33 -0.90 2.71
CA SER A 311 12.27 -1.73 2.10
C SER A 311 12.45 -1.87 0.59
N LEU A 312 12.89 -0.79 -0.08
CA LEU A 312 13.18 -0.81 -1.52
C LEU A 312 14.32 -1.77 -1.89
N GLY A 313 15.36 -1.89 -1.06
CA GLY A 313 16.43 -2.87 -1.24
C GLY A 313 15.90 -4.31 -1.15
N CYS A 314 15.03 -4.59 -0.18
CA CYS A 314 14.36 -5.89 -0.06
C CYS A 314 13.49 -6.19 -1.29
N ILE A 315 12.68 -5.24 -1.75
CA ILE A 315 11.84 -5.36 -2.95
C ILE A 315 12.68 -5.64 -4.20
N PHE A 316 13.80 -4.91 -4.37
CA PHE A 316 14.68 -5.11 -5.52
C PHE A 316 15.25 -6.53 -5.55
N SER A 317 15.73 -7.02 -4.41
CA SER A 317 16.23 -8.40 -4.29
C SER A 317 15.14 -9.41 -4.64
N GLU A 318 13.94 -9.24 -4.08
CA GLU A 318 12.82 -10.16 -4.32
C GLU A 318 12.37 -10.18 -5.78
N LEU A 319 12.37 -9.04 -6.48
CA LEU A 319 12.09 -8.99 -7.93
C LEU A 319 13.13 -9.76 -8.76
N ARG A 320 14.36 -9.90 -8.27
CA ARG A 320 15.44 -10.62 -8.96
C ARG A 320 15.47 -12.10 -8.63
N THR A 321 15.29 -12.45 -7.36
CA THR A 321 15.40 -13.83 -6.85
C THR A 321 14.07 -14.56 -6.83
N LEU A 322 12.97 -13.83 -6.99
CA LEU A 322 11.61 -14.27 -6.71
C LEU A 322 11.46 -14.82 -5.29
N LYS A 323 12.29 -14.43 -4.33
CA LYS A 323 12.18 -14.88 -2.95
C LYS A 323 12.38 -13.70 -2.01
N PRO A 324 11.61 -13.60 -0.92
CA PRO A 324 11.84 -12.57 0.09
C PRO A 324 13.29 -12.65 0.56
N LEU A 325 13.95 -11.48 0.65
CA LEU A 325 15.36 -11.41 1.05
C LEU A 325 15.54 -11.84 2.51
N PHE A 326 14.63 -11.43 3.39
CA PHE A 326 14.67 -11.70 4.82
C PHE A 326 13.31 -12.25 5.30
N PRO A 327 13.03 -13.55 5.12
CA PRO A 327 11.75 -14.14 5.51
C PRO A 327 11.71 -14.51 7.00
N GLY A 328 11.74 -13.52 7.89
CA GLY A 328 11.68 -13.71 9.35
C GLY A 328 10.29 -14.08 9.86
N VAL A 329 10.23 -14.96 10.86
CA VAL A 329 8.98 -15.39 11.52
C VAL A 329 8.67 -14.62 12.81
N SER A 330 9.67 -13.95 13.38
CA SER A 330 9.56 -13.03 14.52
C SER A 330 10.52 -11.86 14.32
N ASP A 331 10.41 -10.78 15.10
CA ASP A 331 11.29 -9.62 14.95
C ASP A 331 12.76 -9.96 15.28
N ILE A 332 12.99 -10.87 16.25
CA ILE A 332 14.32 -11.40 16.57
C ILE A 332 14.87 -12.26 15.43
N ASP A 333 14.06 -13.16 14.86
CA ASP A 333 14.47 -13.99 13.72
C ASP A 333 14.72 -13.14 12.46
N GLN A 334 13.93 -12.07 12.26
CA GLN A 334 14.13 -11.10 11.20
C GLN A 334 15.49 -10.42 11.31
N LEU A 335 15.86 -9.95 12.51
CA LEU A 335 17.17 -9.36 12.77
C LEU A 335 18.31 -10.37 12.53
N SER A 336 18.15 -11.62 12.97
CA SER A 336 19.12 -12.69 12.70
C SER A 336 19.36 -12.85 11.20
N LYS A 337 18.30 -12.92 10.39
CA LYS A 337 18.40 -13.06 8.93
C LYS A 337 19.07 -11.87 8.26
N ILE A 338 18.86 -10.65 8.80
CA ILE A 338 19.52 -9.45 8.30
C ILE A 338 21.02 -9.54 8.55
N ILE A 339 21.42 -9.87 9.79
CA ILE A 339 22.83 -9.99 10.19
C ILE A 339 23.54 -11.09 9.39
N ASP A 340 22.88 -12.21 9.13
CA ASP A 340 23.45 -13.34 8.37
C ASP A 340 23.89 -12.96 6.95
N ILE A 341 23.26 -11.94 6.34
CA ILE A 341 23.56 -11.48 4.97
C ILE A 341 24.42 -10.22 4.97
N VAL A 342 24.09 -9.24 5.83
CA VAL A 342 24.72 -7.91 5.83
C VAL A 342 26.00 -7.90 6.67
N GLY A 343 26.14 -8.83 7.62
CA GLY A 343 27.21 -8.84 8.61
C GLY A 343 26.88 -8.04 9.86
N THR A 344 27.74 -8.16 10.87
CA THR A 344 27.68 -7.41 12.15
C THR A 344 28.32 -6.04 12.06
#